data_AF-A0A2N5SFT2-F1
#
_entry.id   AF-A0A2N5SFT2-F1
#
_cell.length_a   1.000
_cell.length_b   1.000
_cell.length_c   1.000
_cell.angle_alpha   90.00
_cell.angle_beta   90.00
_cell.angle_gamma   90.00
#
_symmetry.space_group_name_H-M   'P 1'
#
loop_
_entity.id
_entity.type
_entity.pdbx_description
1 polymer ?
#
loop_
_entity_poly.entity_id
_entity_poly.type
_entity_poly.pdbx_seq_one_letter_code
_entity_poly.pdbx_strand_id
1 'polypeptide(L)'
;MEFTLKSADNLLRIFAPHTYTPAEQMVSTLIYSGSRNGTLQVMKVVNEARKTRLHEYEPEDKFIRHFHSCTEDNDKRLNMEDYMEGVFPVVSTSMVLGLGQNLKRVRCIIHMGRGDPSAIVQMVGRCRRGGNGGIALLPMEKERKNGKNSLTDFDDKSLRGEDTQMDALALTPVCLRVALTLDNLVGYIPMSFDDPHYQAEVAREAAANFPPCDCSNCKKSEADAIISNIQQMTVDNFHAFWKDPLSIQKDESLKVLVRKKKFTHLKPDCSYPLVVASHLAGHLELAFGLFYYETLGPEPKFLPSDFFGTAQATAIVDHINTINQHGEINTKLIEHVIGGQMFSGQVDLLGRAIKEWLQGEFFQNHLKNEAAHLRFVEDEVNQLQKQREEYLRQHAIDVKEQATKRRKTIAAQKAKMKNREAQEGIMANDAERKARSVARTKASNQKQASDSQPKAERRWKIAANKATAQENRSKREAGFLP
;
A
#
# COMPACT_ATOMS: atom_id res chain seq x y z
N MET A 1 -18.94 -10.05 -18.83
CA MET A 1 -17.60 -10.43 -19.34
C MET A 1 -17.03 -11.55 -18.48
N GLU A 2 -16.17 -12.38 -19.05
CA GLU A 2 -15.48 -13.47 -18.33
C GLU A 2 -13.98 -13.18 -18.10
N PHE A 3 -13.41 -12.31 -18.93
CA PHE A 3 -11.99 -11.93 -18.90
C PHE A 3 -11.80 -10.43 -18.65
N THR A 4 -10.59 -10.04 -18.24
CA THR A 4 -10.23 -8.65 -17.98
C THR A 4 -10.19 -7.84 -19.28
N LEU A 5 -10.45 -6.53 -19.20
CA LEU A 5 -10.40 -5.66 -20.39
C LEU A 5 -9.00 -5.61 -20.99
N LYS A 6 -7.96 -5.70 -20.15
CA LYS A 6 -6.55 -5.68 -20.57
C LYS A 6 -6.17 -6.86 -21.46
N SER A 7 -6.76 -8.04 -21.25
CA SER A 7 -6.41 -9.20 -22.08
C SER A 7 -7.08 -9.17 -23.45
N ALA A 8 -8.21 -8.46 -23.57
CA ALA A 8 -9.10 -8.44 -24.73
C ALA A 8 -9.72 -9.80 -25.09
N ASP A 9 -9.57 -10.83 -24.23
CA ASP A 9 -9.99 -12.21 -24.55
C ASP A 9 -11.50 -12.37 -24.76
N ASN A 10 -12.32 -11.41 -24.29
CA ASN A 10 -13.76 -11.40 -24.61
C ASN A 10 -14.04 -11.24 -26.12
N LEU A 11 -13.05 -10.86 -26.94
CA LEU A 11 -13.16 -10.85 -28.40
C LEU A 11 -13.05 -12.26 -29.02
N LEU A 12 -12.53 -13.25 -28.29
CA LEU A 12 -12.39 -14.64 -28.79
C LEU A 12 -13.73 -15.28 -29.15
N ARG A 13 -14.81 -14.83 -28.50
CA ARG A 13 -16.18 -15.24 -28.76
C ARG A 13 -16.92 -14.36 -29.77
N ILE A 14 -16.28 -13.30 -30.28
CA ILE A 14 -16.91 -12.36 -31.21
C ILE A 14 -16.58 -12.73 -32.65
N PHE A 15 -15.32 -13.06 -32.93
CA PHE A 15 -14.86 -13.36 -34.28
C PHE A 15 -14.85 -14.87 -34.53
N ALA A 16 -15.32 -15.27 -35.72
CA ALA A 16 -15.23 -16.64 -36.20
C ALA A 16 -13.88 -16.94 -36.87
N PRO A 17 -13.50 -18.22 -37.01
CA PRO A 17 -12.36 -18.64 -37.83
C PRO A 17 -12.43 -18.07 -39.27
N HIS A 18 -11.29 -17.79 -39.88
CA HIS A 18 -11.23 -17.25 -41.24
C HIS A 18 -11.85 -18.18 -42.30
N THR A 19 -11.86 -19.49 -42.04
CA THR A 19 -12.49 -20.51 -42.88
C THR A 19 -14.02 -20.47 -42.85
N TYR A 20 -14.60 -19.87 -41.80
CA TYR A 20 -16.05 -19.75 -41.63
C TYR A 20 -16.55 -18.39 -42.13
N THR A 21 -15.91 -17.29 -41.69
CA THR A 21 -16.23 -15.93 -42.17
C THR A 21 -15.01 -15.32 -42.89
N PRO A 22 -14.98 -15.34 -44.22
CA PRO A 22 -14.00 -14.62 -45.03
C PRO A 22 -14.02 -13.11 -44.70
N ALA A 23 -12.91 -12.41 -44.99
CA ALA A 23 -12.79 -10.99 -44.68
C ALA A 23 -13.87 -10.14 -45.37
N GLU A 24 -14.24 -10.47 -46.61
CA GLU A 24 -15.25 -9.77 -47.41
C GLU A 24 -16.66 -9.87 -46.81
N GLN A 25 -16.95 -10.98 -46.11
CA GLN A 25 -18.25 -11.21 -45.46
C GLN A 25 -18.29 -10.68 -44.03
N MET A 26 -17.16 -10.23 -43.48
CA MET A 26 -17.11 -9.67 -42.13
C MET A 26 -17.75 -8.29 -42.09
N VAL A 27 -18.59 -8.08 -41.09
CA VAL A 27 -19.20 -6.78 -40.83
C VAL A 27 -18.12 -5.73 -40.52
N SER A 28 -18.22 -4.57 -41.16
CA SER A 28 -17.33 -3.43 -40.95
C SER A 28 -17.33 -2.99 -39.49
N THR A 29 -16.21 -3.20 -38.80
CA THR A 29 -16.11 -3.10 -37.35
C THR A 29 -14.99 -2.16 -36.92
N LEU A 30 -15.29 -1.24 -35.99
CA LEU A 30 -14.28 -0.48 -35.26
C LEU A 30 -14.14 -1.01 -33.84
N ILE A 31 -12.91 -1.29 -33.41
CA ILE A 31 -12.60 -1.70 -32.05
C ILE A 31 -11.78 -0.61 -31.38
N TYR A 32 -12.40 0.12 -30.45
CA TYR A 32 -11.74 1.15 -29.67
C TYR A 32 -11.01 0.54 -28.48
N SER A 33 -9.79 1.01 -28.20
CA SER A 33 -9.00 0.63 -27.03
C SER A 33 -8.34 1.84 -26.37
N GLY A 34 -8.27 1.86 -25.04
CA GLY A 34 -7.72 2.99 -24.28
C GLY A 34 -6.22 3.24 -24.41
N SER A 35 -5.44 2.34 -25.04
CA SER A 35 -4.00 2.52 -25.22
C SER A 35 -3.49 1.92 -26.53
N ARG A 36 -2.32 2.39 -27.00
CA ARG A 36 -1.63 1.85 -28.18
C ARG A 36 -1.28 0.37 -28.02
N ASN A 37 -0.86 -0.05 -26.83
CA ASN A 37 -0.62 -1.47 -26.57
C ASN A 37 -1.92 -2.28 -26.57
N GLY A 38 -3.03 -1.66 -26.15
CA GLY A 38 -4.37 -2.25 -26.22
C GLY A 38 -4.80 -2.54 -27.66
N THR A 39 -4.57 -1.61 -28.60
CA THR A 39 -4.94 -1.83 -30.01
C THR A 39 -4.18 -3.00 -30.64
N LEU A 40 -2.88 -3.15 -30.33
CA LEU A 40 -2.10 -4.31 -30.79
C LEU A 40 -2.57 -5.61 -30.09
N GLN A 41 -2.88 -5.57 -28.80
CA GLN A 41 -3.40 -6.73 -28.08
C GLN A 41 -4.74 -7.20 -28.66
N VAL A 42 -5.62 -6.27 -29.05
CA VAL A 42 -6.86 -6.58 -29.76
C VAL A 42 -6.55 -7.33 -31.06
N MET A 43 -5.61 -6.85 -31.88
CA MET A 43 -5.24 -7.54 -33.13
C MET A 43 -4.79 -8.98 -32.87
N LYS A 44 -3.92 -9.19 -31.88
CA LYS A 44 -3.47 -10.53 -31.47
C LYS A 44 -4.61 -11.47 -31.15
N VAL A 45 -5.57 -11.00 -30.35
CA VAL A 45 -6.73 -11.82 -29.93
C VAL A 45 -7.68 -12.08 -31.09
N VAL A 46 -7.92 -11.09 -31.95
CA VAL A 46 -8.77 -11.24 -33.14
C VAL A 46 -8.17 -12.24 -34.13
N ASN A 47 -6.86 -12.14 -34.39
CA ASN A 47 -6.14 -13.08 -35.25
C ASN A 47 -6.06 -14.48 -34.64
N GLU A 48 -5.94 -14.58 -33.32
CA GLU A 48 -6.08 -15.86 -32.62
C GLU A 48 -7.48 -16.48 -32.82
N ALA A 49 -8.56 -15.71 -32.63
CA ALA A 49 -9.94 -16.15 -32.90
C ALA A 49 -10.14 -16.63 -34.34
N ARG A 50 -9.53 -15.94 -35.30
CA ARG A 50 -9.58 -16.28 -36.72
C ARG A 50 -8.72 -17.49 -37.12
N LYS A 51 -7.93 -18.04 -36.20
CA LYS A 51 -6.91 -19.07 -36.47
C LYS A 51 -5.82 -18.60 -37.46
N THR A 52 -5.47 -17.32 -37.41
CA THR A 52 -4.44 -16.66 -38.24
C THR A 52 -3.42 -15.96 -37.35
N ARG A 53 -2.89 -16.67 -36.34
CA ARG A 53 -1.91 -16.12 -35.38
C ARG A 53 -0.70 -15.54 -36.11
N LEU A 54 -0.14 -14.44 -35.59
CA LEU A 54 1.01 -13.69 -36.12
C LEU A 54 0.70 -12.77 -37.32
N HIS A 55 -0.51 -12.84 -37.88
CA HIS A 55 -0.95 -11.89 -38.92
C HIS A 55 -1.01 -10.44 -38.41
N GLU A 56 -0.97 -10.22 -37.09
CA GLU A 56 -0.90 -8.86 -36.54
C GLU A 56 0.41 -8.13 -36.87
N TYR A 57 1.41 -8.85 -37.40
CA TYR A 57 2.68 -8.34 -37.85
C TYR A 57 2.80 -8.29 -39.39
N GLU A 58 1.76 -8.69 -40.12
CA GLU A 58 1.71 -8.67 -41.58
C GLU A 58 1.15 -7.32 -42.06
N PRO A 59 1.95 -6.48 -42.76
CA PRO A 59 1.50 -5.16 -43.21
C PRO A 59 0.33 -5.21 -44.21
N GLU A 60 0.26 -6.28 -45.00
CA GLU A 60 -0.73 -6.46 -46.06
C GLU A 60 -1.96 -7.27 -45.60
N ASP A 61 -2.12 -7.51 -44.29
CA ASP A 61 -3.27 -8.24 -43.78
C ASP A 61 -4.59 -7.57 -44.23
N LYS A 62 -5.47 -8.39 -44.80
CA LYS A 62 -6.76 -7.98 -45.38
C LYS A 62 -7.91 -8.10 -44.39
N PHE A 63 -7.64 -8.42 -43.13
CA PHE A 63 -8.68 -8.59 -42.12
C PHE A 63 -8.71 -7.45 -41.10
N ILE A 64 -7.61 -7.22 -40.40
CA ILE A 64 -7.53 -6.24 -39.33
C ILE A 64 -6.26 -5.41 -39.41
N ARG A 65 -6.41 -4.08 -39.35
CA ARG A 65 -5.29 -3.14 -39.23
C ARG A 65 -5.46 -2.26 -38.01
N HIS A 66 -4.37 -1.76 -37.45
CA HIS A 66 -4.44 -0.78 -36.36
C HIS A 66 -4.39 0.67 -36.85
N PHE A 67 -4.97 1.57 -36.05
CA PHE A 67 -4.89 3.00 -36.24
C PHE A 67 -4.50 3.67 -34.91
N HIS A 68 -3.39 4.41 -34.88
CA HIS A 68 -2.97 5.13 -33.67
C HIS A 68 -2.25 6.45 -33.97
N SER A 69 -2.11 7.32 -32.96
CA SER A 69 -1.55 8.68 -33.11
C SER A 69 -0.13 8.73 -33.68
N CYS A 70 0.71 7.74 -33.38
CA CYS A 70 2.12 7.71 -33.80
C CYS A 70 2.33 7.06 -35.17
N THR A 71 1.25 6.73 -35.90
CA THR A 71 1.33 6.30 -37.30
C THR A 71 1.59 7.55 -38.15
N GLU A 72 2.36 7.45 -39.23
CA GLU A 72 2.57 8.58 -40.13
C GLU A 72 1.24 9.04 -40.73
N ASP A 73 1.07 10.33 -41.00
CA ASP A 73 -0.21 10.86 -41.49
C ASP A 73 -0.58 10.31 -42.88
N ASN A 74 0.42 9.98 -43.70
CA ASN A 74 0.20 9.28 -44.97
C ASN A 74 -0.38 7.88 -44.76
N ASP A 75 0.21 7.10 -43.85
CA ASP A 75 -0.27 5.76 -43.50
C ASP A 75 -1.67 5.79 -42.88
N LYS A 76 -1.98 6.82 -42.07
CA LYS A 76 -3.33 7.03 -41.53
C LYS A 76 -4.33 7.27 -42.66
N ARG A 77 -3.98 8.12 -43.62
CA ARG A 77 -4.85 8.44 -44.77
C ARG A 77 -5.10 7.21 -45.63
N LEU A 78 -4.03 6.51 -46.04
CA LEU A 78 -4.12 5.31 -46.87
C LEU A 78 -4.93 4.19 -46.17
N ASN A 79 -4.67 3.92 -44.89
CA ASN A 79 -5.43 2.92 -44.15
C ASN A 79 -6.93 3.27 -44.05
N MET A 80 -7.27 4.56 -43.96
CA MET A 80 -8.67 4.99 -43.93
C MET A 80 -9.33 4.95 -45.30
N GLU A 81 -8.61 5.27 -46.37
CA GLU A 81 -9.07 5.09 -47.76
C GLU A 81 -9.35 3.61 -48.02
N ASP A 82 -8.39 2.74 -47.75
CA ASP A 82 -8.51 1.27 -47.85
C ASP A 82 -9.70 0.73 -47.05
N TYR A 83 -9.90 1.23 -45.82
CA TYR A 83 -11.02 0.82 -45.00
C TYR A 83 -12.36 1.26 -45.59
N MET A 84 -12.45 2.49 -46.13
CA MET A 84 -13.67 2.99 -46.77
C MET A 84 -14.00 2.23 -48.06
N GLU A 85 -12.98 1.90 -48.87
CA GLU A 85 -13.11 1.11 -50.09
C GLU A 85 -13.42 -0.36 -49.80
N GLY A 86 -12.91 -0.88 -48.68
CA GLY A 86 -13.22 -2.22 -48.20
C GLY A 86 -12.19 -3.27 -48.43
N VAL A 87 -10.95 -2.84 -48.56
CA VAL A 87 -9.78 -3.70 -48.62
C VAL A 87 -9.71 -4.58 -47.37
N PHE A 88 -10.14 -4.07 -46.20
CA PHE A 88 -10.25 -4.84 -44.97
C PHE A 88 -11.46 -4.41 -44.11
N PRO A 89 -12.05 -5.34 -43.32
CA PRO A 89 -13.28 -5.10 -42.57
C PRO A 89 -13.12 -4.56 -41.14
N VAL A 90 -11.96 -4.70 -40.49
CA VAL A 90 -11.79 -4.37 -39.06
C VAL A 90 -10.67 -3.37 -38.81
N VAL A 91 -10.95 -2.31 -38.04
CA VAL A 91 -9.92 -1.38 -37.56
C VAL A 91 -9.81 -1.47 -36.04
N SER A 92 -8.61 -1.74 -35.54
CA SER A 92 -8.28 -1.61 -34.11
C SER A 92 -7.70 -0.23 -33.84
N THR A 93 -8.42 0.63 -33.13
CA THR A 93 -8.05 2.04 -32.98
C THR A 93 -8.00 2.49 -31.53
N SER A 94 -7.14 3.45 -31.24
CA SER A 94 -7.28 4.23 -30.00
C SER A 94 -8.37 5.29 -30.17
N MET A 95 -8.60 6.10 -29.13
CA MET A 95 -9.49 7.26 -29.19
C MET A 95 -9.10 8.30 -30.25
N VAL A 96 -7.92 8.15 -30.88
CA VAL A 96 -7.37 9.07 -31.89
C VAL A 96 -8.15 9.04 -33.21
N LEU A 97 -8.81 7.92 -33.56
CA LEU A 97 -9.85 7.93 -34.59
C LEU A 97 -11.15 8.56 -34.03
N GLY A 98 -10.97 9.73 -33.43
CA GLY A 98 -11.90 10.51 -32.63
C GLY A 98 -12.64 11.57 -33.43
N LEU A 99 -13.59 12.19 -32.76
CA LEU A 99 -14.58 13.18 -33.19
C LEU A 99 -14.31 13.94 -34.51
N GLY A 100 -15.09 13.68 -35.56
CA GLY A 100 -15.16 14.54 -36.75
C GLY A 100 -15.19 13.81 -38.10
N GLN A 101 -14.63 12.61 -38.20
CA GLN A 101 -14.63 11.86 -39.47
C GLN A 101 -15.96 11.12 -39.71
N ASN A 102 -16.45 11.15 -40.95
CA ASN A 102 -17.71 10.52 -41.33
C ASN A 102 -17.51 9.12 -41.93
N LEU A 103 -17.60 8.09 -41.09
CA LEU A 103 -17.37 6.70 -41.48
C LEU A 103 -18.70 5.98 -41.73
N LYS A 104 -19.36 6.28 -42.86
CA LYS A 104 -20.66 5.68 -43.25
C LYS A 104 -20.62 4.16 -43.37
N ARG A 105 -19.44 3.59 -43.60
CA ARG A 105 -19.25 2.15 -43.75
C ARG A 105 -19.47 1.38 -42.45
N VAL A 106 -19.17 1.96 -41.29
CA VAL A 106 -19.11 1.25 -40.00
C VAL A 106 -20.48 0.73 -39.61
N ARG A 107 -20.59 -0.57 -39.29
CA ARG A 107 -21.85 -1.21 -38.86
C ARG A 107 -21.77 -1.81 -37.46
N CYS A 108 -20.56 -2.13 -36.99
CA CYS A 108 -20.32 -2.61 -35.63
C CYS A 108 -19.25 -1.77 -34.92
N ILE A 109 -19.48 -1.47 -33.64
CA ILE A 109 -18.51 -0.82 -32.76
C ILE A 109 -18.32 -1.66 -31.51
N ILE A 110 -17.06 -1.85 -31.14
CA ILE A 110 -16.67 -2.51 -29.90
C ILE A 110 -15.81 -1.54 -29.11
N HIS A 111 -16.25 -1.15 -27.92
CA HIS A 111 -15.45 -0.27 -27.06
C HIS A 111 -14.78 -1.05 -25.93
N MET A 112 -13.49 -1.32 -26.07
CA MET A 112 -12.68 -2.01 -25.06
C MET A 112 -12.07 -1.01 -24.09
N GLY A 113 -12.54 -1.00 -22.85
CA GLY A 113 -11.97 -0.16 -21.81
C GLY A 113 -12.96 0.80 -21.17
N ARG A 114 -12.48 1.53 -20.17
CA ARG A 114 -13.15 2.71 -19.64
C ARG A 114 -12.90 3.89 -20.58
N GLY A 115 -13.86 4.79 -20.70
CA GLY A 115 -13.78 6.03 -21.46
C GLY A 115 -14.98 6.89 -21.10
N ASP A 116 -14.91 8.19 -21.28
CA ASP A 116 -16.02 9.09 -20.98
C ASP A 116 -17.32 8.66 -21.72
N PRO A 117 -18.49 8.59 -21.05
CA PRO A 117 -19.71 8.13 -21.69
C PRO A 117 -20.14 9.00 -22.89
N SER A 118 -19.91 10.32 -22.86
CA SER A 118 -20.22 11.19 -23.99
C SER A 118 -19.38 10.82 -25.22
N ALA A 119 -18.10 10.50 -25.02
CA ALA A 119 -17.22 9.99 -26.06
C ALA A 119 -17.69 8.62 -26.58
N ILE A 120 -18.14 7.72 -25.70
CA ILE A 120 -18.72 6.41 -26.06
C ILE A 120 -19.97 6.60 -26.92
N VAL A 121 -20.88 7.50 -26.54
CA VAL A 121 -22.09 7.80 -27.32
C VAL A 121 -21.74 8.29 -28.72
N GLN A 122 -20.77 9.19 -28.82
CA GLN A 122 -20.32 9.72 -30.11
C GLN A 122 -19.67 8.64 -30.98
N MET A 123 -18.94 7.71 -30.36
CA MET A 123 -18.41 6.54 -31.05
C MET A 123 -19.56 5.67 -31.55
N VAL A 124 -20.45 5.19 -30.67
CA VAL A 124 -21.61 4.35 -31.00
C VAL A 124 -22.49 4.97 -32.09
N GLY A 125 -22.70 6.28 -32.04
CA GLY A 125 -23.47 7.03 -33.03
C GLY A 125 -22.94 6.94 -34.47
N ARG A 126 -21.70 6.46 -34.68
CA ARG A 126 -21.12 6.26 -36.02
C ARG A 126 -21.76 5.09 -36.77
N CYS A 127 -22.16 4.02 -36.08
CA CYS A 127 -22.78 2.85 -36.72
C CYS A 127 -24.11 3.15 -37.42
N ARG A 128 -24.73 4.30 -37.09
CA ARG A 128 -26.09 4.66 -37.52
C ARG A 128 -26.14 5.73 -38.61
N ARG A 129 -24.99 6.21 -39.08
CA ARG A 129 -24.94 7.27 -40.10
C ARG A 129 -25.41 6.74 -41.45
N GLY A 130 -26.34 7.43 -42.08
CA GLY A 130 -26.94 7.02 -43.36
C GLY A 130 -28.25 6.24 -43.25
N GLY A 131 -28.89 6.20 -42.07
CA GLY A 131 -30.22 5.59 -41.87
C GLY A 131 -30.20 4.07 -41.63
N ASN A 132 -29.02 3.46 -41.59
CA ASN A 132 -28.85 2.03 -41.37
C ASN A 132 -28.71 1.71 -39.88
N GLY A 133 -29.29 0.57 -39.45
CA GLY A 133 -29.10 0.05 -38.10
C GLY A 133 -27.67 -0.45 -37.88
N GLY A 134 -27.21 -0.45 -36.63
CA GLY A 134 -25.86 -0.84 -36.26
C GLY A 134 -25.77 -1.36 -34.84
N ILE A 135 -24.74 -2.16 -34.55
CA ILE A 135 -24.56 -2.83 -33.27
C ILE A 135 -23.40 -2.21 -32.52
N ALA A 136 -23.62 -1.90 -31.25
CA ALA A 136 -22.57 -1.47 -30.34
C ALA A 136 -22.40 -2.48 -29.21
N LEU A 137 -21.18 -2.95 -29.03
CA LEU A 137 -20.79 -3.83 -27.94
C LEU A 137 -19.93 -3.04 -26.96
N LEU A 138 -20.38 -2.99 -25.71
CA LEU A 138 -19.70 -2.32 -24.62
C LEU A 138 -19.33 -3.35 -23.54
N PRO A 139 -18.23 -4.10 -23.70
CA PRO A 139 -17.81 -5.06 -22.69
C PRO A 139 -17.43 -4.34 -21.39
N MET A 140 -18.09 -4.68 -20.28
CA MET A 140 -17.86 -4.07 -18.95
C MET A 140 -17.36 -5.10 -17.93
N GLU A 141 -16.40 -4.70 -17.08
CA GLU A 141 -15.86 -5.58 -16.01
C GLU A 141 -16.93 -5.83 -14.96
N LYS A 142 -17.03 -7.08 -14.50
CA LYS A 142 -18.01 -7.45 -13.45
C LYS A 142 -17.64 -6.79 -12.12
N GLU A 143 -16.35 -6.76 -11.82
CA GLU A 143 -15.78 -6.12 -10.64
C GLU A 143 -14.68 -5.14 -11.08
N ARG A 144 -14.81 -3.89 -10.68
CA ARG A 144 -13.88 -2.78 -10.96
C ARG A 144 -13.07 -2.51 -9.69
N LYS A 145 -11.75 -2.64 -9.80
CA LYS A 145 -10.85 -2.28 -8.70
C LYS A 145 -10.93 -0.78 -8.45
N ASN A 146 -11.21 -0.39 -7.21
CA ASN A 146 -11.43 1.00 -6.79
C ASN A 146 -12.63 1.69 -7.47
N GLY A 147 -13.51 0.94 -8.11
CA GLY A 147 -14.77 1.44 -8.66
C GLY A 147 -15.97 0.97 -7.85
N LYS A 148 -17.13 1.50 -8.17
CA LYS A 148 -18.42 1.08 -7.61
C LYS A 148 -18.91 -0.19 -8.31
N ASN A 149 -19.33 -1.16 -7.52
CA ASN A 149 -19.67 -2.50 -7.99
C ASN A 149 -21.09 -2.94 -7.61
N SER A 150 -21.75 -2.17 -6.74
CA SER A 150 -23.14 -2.39 -6.34
C SER A 150 -23.98 -1.12 -6.54
N LEU A 151 -25.29 -1.27 -6.70
CA LEU A 151 -26.22 -0.13 -6.78
C LEU A 151 -26.22 0.69 -5.49
N THR A 152 -25.95 0.07 -4.33
CA THR A 152 -25.89 0.75 -3.04
C THR A 152 -24.64 1.60 -2.86
N ASP A 153 -23.63 1.45 -3.72
CA ASP A 153 -22.41 2.27 -3.69
C ASP A 153 -22.65 3.68 -4.27
N PHE A 154 -23.81 3.93 -4.86
CA PHE A 154 -24.19 5.22 -5.44
C PHE A 154 -25.06 6.01 -4.46
N ASP A 155 -24.54 7.14 -3.97
CA ASP A 155 -25.32 8.16 -3.28
C ASP A 155 -25.57 9.35 -4.22
N ASP A 156 -26.62 10.15 -3.96
CA ASP A 156 -27.01 11.29 -4.82
C ASP A 156 -25.90 12.34 -4.98
N LYS A 157 -24.95 12.38 -4.04
CA LYS A 157 -23.83 13.33 -4.05
C LYS A 157 -22.65 12.85 -4.89
N SER A 158 -22.54 11.54 -5.15
CA SER A 158 -21.41 10.92 -5.85
C SER A 158 -21.65 10.66 -7.33
N LEU A 159 -22.86 10.92 -7.85
CA LEU A 159 -23.21 10.75 -9.28
C LEU A 159 -22.46 11.70 -10.24
N ARG A 160 -21.52 12.51 -9.73
CA ARG A 160 -20.77 13.52 -10.49
C ARG A 160 -19.30 13.13 -10.57
N GLY A 161 -18.80 12.91 -11.79
CA GLY A 161 -17.40 12.58 -12.09
C GLY A 161 -17.26 11.45 -13.13
N GLU A 162 -16.26 11.55 -14.01
CA GLU A 162 -16.07 10.66 -15.16
C GLU A 162 -15.99 9.16 -14.76
N ASP A 163 -15.25 8.84 -13.70
CA ASP A 163 -15.10 7.46 -13.22
C ASP A 163 -16.41 6.91 -12.64
N THR A 164 -17.14 7.72 -11.86
CA THR A 164 -18.43 7.32 -11.29
C THR A 164 -19.50 7.18 -12.37
N GLN A 165 -19.51 8.04 -13.39
CA GLN A 165 -20.39 7.89 -14.54
C GLN A 165 -20.12 6.58 -15.28
N MET A 166 -18.86 6.16 -15.40
CA MET A 166 -18.54 4.87 -16.01
C MET A 166 -18.94 3.66 -15.18
N ASP A 167 -18.83 3.76 -13.85
CA ASP A 167 -19.38 2.73 -12.97
C ASP A 167 -20.91 2.68 -13.07
N ALA A 168 -21.56 3.85 -13.16
CA ALA A 168 -23.01 3.98 -13.31
C ALA A 168 -23.49 3.42 -14.65
N LEU A 169 -22.84 3.73 -15.77
CA LEU A 169 -23.17 3.21 -17.10
C LEU A 169 -23.18 1.68 -17.13
N ALA A 170 -22.26 1.08 -16.38
CA ALA A 170 -22.08 -0.35 -16.42
C ALA A 170 -22.97 -1.12 -15.43
N LEU A 171 -23.63 -0.42 -14.51
CA LEU A 171 -24.54 -1.00 -13.51
C LEU A 171 -25.98 -0.54 -13.65
N THR A 172 -26.24 0.54 -14.40
CA THR A 172 -27.56 1.15 -14.49
C THR A 172 -28.60 0.12 -14.93
N PRO A 173 -29.72 -0.01 -14.21
CA PRO A 173 -30.78 -0.93 -14.58
C PRO A 173 -31.72 -0.35 -15.66
N VAL A 174 -31.62 0.95 -15.94
CA VAL A 174 -32.58 1.66 -16.79
C VAL A 174 -32.25 1.56 -18.28
N CYS A 175 -33.13 2.08 -19.13
CA CYS A 175 -32.89 2.15 -20.58
C CYS A 175 -31.58 2.88 -20.91
N LEU A 176 -30.65 2.22 -21.62
CA LEU A 176 -29.36 2.82 -21.99
C LEU A 176 -29.52 4.04 -22.90
N ARG A 177 -30.53 4.07 -23.78
CA ARG A 177 -30.79 5.25 -24.61
C ARG A 177 -31.09 6.48 -23.75
N VAL A 178 -32.00 6.33 -22.78
CA VAL A 178 -32.38 7.42 -21.88
C VAL A 178 -31.23 7.78 -20.95
N ALA A 179 -30.56 6.78 -20.35
CA ALA A 179 -29.40 7.00 -19.49
C ALA A 179 -28.29 7.81 -20.18
N LEU A 180 -27.94 7.46 -21.41
CA LEU A 180 -26.93 8.17 -22.18
C LEU A 180 -27.40 9.57 -22.62
N THR A 181 -28.69 9.77 -22.86
CA THR A 181 -29.25 11.11 -23.12
C THR A 181 -29.16 12.00 -21.88
N LEU A 182 -29.53 11.47 -20.70
CA LEU A 182 -29.46 12.22 -19.45
C LEU A 182 -28.02 12.56 -19.04
N ASP A 183 -27.07 11.66 -19.30
CA ASP A 183 -25.66 11.95 -19.08
C ASP A 183 -25.21 13.19 -19.88
N ASN A 184 -25.61 13.28 -21.15
CA ASN A 184 -25.29 14.44 -21.98
C ASN A 184 -26.05 15.72 -21.59
N LEU A 185 -27.29 15.61 -21.08
CA LEU A 185 -28.14 16.77 -20.76
C LEU A 185 -27.90 17.32 -19.35
N VAL A 186 -27.70 16.44 -18.37
CA VAL A 186 -27.71 16.76 -16.94
C VAL A 186 -26.37 16.39 -16.26
N GLY A 187 -25.53 15.61 -16.93
CA GLY A 187 -24.18 15.27 -16.47
C GLY A 187 -24.12 14.08 -15.51
N TYR A 188 -25.11 13.19 -15.51
CA TYR A 188 -25.07 11.94 -14.75
C TYR A 188 -25.94 10.84 -15.37
N ILE A 189 -25.65 9.59 -14.99
CA ILE A 189 -26.43 8.41 -15.41
C ILE A 189 -27.42 8.01 -14.30
N PRO A 190 -28.72 7.90 -14.59
CA PRO A 190 -29.74 7.50 -13.62
C PRO A 190 -29.57 6.04 -13.19
N MET A 191 -29.81 5.77 -11.90
CA MET A 191 -29.69 4.44 -11.32
C MET A 191 -31.05 3.80 -10.96
N SER A 192 -32.15 4.54 -11.12
CA SER A 192 -33.51 4.09 -10.83
C SER A 192 -34.50 4.59 -11.89
N PHE A 193 -35.58 3.83 -12.10
CA PHE A 193 -36.72 4.23 -12.92
C PHE A 193 -37.56 5.35 -12.28
N ASP A 194 -37.40 5.55 -10.98
CA ASP A 194 -38.08 6.61 -10.22
C ASP A 194 -37.36 7.96 -10.28
N ASP A 195 -36.21 8.04 -10.96
CA ASP A 195 -35.49 9.29 -11.16
C ASP A 195 -36.37 10.30 -11.95
N PRO A 196 -36.61 11.52 -11.43
CA PRO A 196 -37.48 12.50 -12.08
C PRO A 196 -37.02 12.90 -13.49
N HIS A 197 -35.71 13.01 -13.72
CA HIS A 197 -35.17 13.33 -15.05
C HIS A 197 -35.35 12.14 -15.99
N TYR A 198 -35.20 10.92 -15.49
CA TYR A 198 -35.48 9.71 -16.27
C TYR A 198 -36.95 9.66 -16.73
N GLN A 199 -37.89 9.88 -15.81
CA GLN A 199 -39.32 9.87 -16.15
C GLN A 199 -39.69 10.98 -17.13
N ALA A 200 -39.13 12.18 -16.95
CA ALA A 200 -39.32 13.30 -17.86
C ALA A 200 -38.82 12.99 -19.27
N GLU A 201 -37.64 12.37 -19.41
CA GLU A 201 -37.08 12.03 -20.71
C GLU A 201 -37.84 10.88 -21.39
N VAL A 202 -38.29 9.87 -20.63
CA VAL A 202 -39.19 8.83 -21.15
C VAL A 202 -40.50 9.44 -21.66
N ALA A 203 -41.11 10.37 -20.92
CA ALA A 203 -42.33 11.05 -21.34
C ALA A 203 -42.11 11.89 -22.62
N ARG A 204 -40.94 12.55 -22.73
CA ARG A 204 -40.55 13.30 -23.92
C ARG A 204 -40.36 12.40 -25.14
N GLU A 205 -39.66 11.26 -25.00
CA GLU A 205 -39.49 10.28 -26.08
C GLU A 205 -40.84 9.74 -26.57
N ALA A 206 -41.77 9.45 -25.65
CA ALA A 206 -43.11 9.01 -25.98
C ALA A 206 -43.91 10.09 -26.72
N ALA A 207 -43.89 11.34 -26.24
CA ALA A 207 -44.56 12.47 -26.89
C ALA A 207 -43.99 12.76 -28.29
N ALA A 208 -42.70 12.50 -28.50
CA ALA A 208 -42.02 12.66 -29.78
C ALA A 208 -42.14 11.42 -30.70
N ASN A 209 -42.90 10.40 -30.32
CA ASN A 209 -43.09 9.14 -31.07
C ASN A 209 -41.78 8.43 -31.41
N PHE A 210 -40.83 8.40 -30.48
CA PHE A 210 -39.60 7.64 -30.68
C PHE A 210 -39.91 6.15 -30.75
N PRO A 211 -39.22 5.37 -31.61
CA PRO A 211 -39.41 3.93 -31.63
C PRO A 211 -38.98 3.30 -30.29
N PRO A 212 -39.51 2.11 -29.94
CA PRO A 212 -39.04 1.34 -28.80
C PRO A 212 -37.51 1.18 -28.80
N CYS A 213 -36.90 1.14 -27.62
CA CYS A 213 -35.46 1.00 -27.50
C CYS A 213 -35.03 -0.47 -27.62
N ASP A 214 -34.00 -0.73 -28.42
CA ASP A 214 -33.42 -2.07 -28.63
C ASP A 214 -32.15 -2.32 -27.78
N CYS A 215 -31.94 -1.55 -26.70
CA CYS A 215 -30.77 -1.74 -25.85
C CYS A 215 -30.86 -3.01 -25.00
N SER A 216 -29.72 -3.51 -24.52
CA SER A 216 -29.64 -4.73 -23.71
C SER A 216 -30.44 -4.68 -22.41
N ASN A 217 -30.69 -3.49 -21.84
CA ASN A 217 -31.52 -3.35 -20.64
C ASN A 217 -33.02 -3.44 -20.97
N CYS A 218 -33.45 -2.99 -22.15
CA CYS A 218 -34.83 -3.06 -22.61
C CYS A 218 -35.18 -4.43 -23.20
N LYS A 219 -34.23 -5.07 -23.89
CA LYS A 219 -34.43 -6.34 -24.62
C LYS A 219 -33.33 -7.35 -24.30
N LYS A 220 -33.34 -7.86 -23.07
CA LYS A 220 -32.31 -8.77 -22.55
C LYS A 220 -32.17 -10.06 -23.38
N SER A 221 -33.29 -10.71 -23.70
CA SER A 221 -33.31 -11.95 -24.47
C SER A 221 -32.74 -11.79 -25.89
N GLU A 222 -33.10 -10.71 -26.59
CA GLU A 222 -32.56 -10.39 -27.91
C GLU A 222 -31.06 -10.10 -27.84
N ALA A 223 -30.61 -9.35 -26.82
CA ALA A 223 -29.19 -9.06 -26.63
C ALA A 223 -28.38 -10.33 -26.33
N ASP A 224 -28.88 -11.23 -25.48
CA ASP A 224 -28.24 -12.51 -25.17
C ASP A 224 -28.15 -13.41 -26.41
N ALA A 225 -29.19 -13.41 -27.26
CA ALA A 225 -29.19 -14.13 -28.53
C ALA A 225 -28.16 -13.57 -29.52
N ILE A 226 -28.04 -12.24 -29.64
CA ILE A 226 -27.00 -11.59 -30.45
C ILE A 226 -25.63 -12.08 -30.00
N ILE A 227 -25.30 -11.99 -28.70
CA ILE A 227 -23.99 -12.38 -28.18
C ILE A 227 -23.72 -13.88 -28.37
N SER A 228 -24.74 -14.72 -28.21
CA SER A 228 -24.59 -16.18 -28.34
C SER A 228 -24.30 -16.62 -29.77
N ASN A 229 -24.79 -15.87 -30.76
CA ASN A 229 -24.70 -16.18 -32.18
C ASN A 229 -23.73 -15.29 -32.96
N ILE A 230 -23.11 -14.30 -32.32
CA ILE A 230 -22.38 -13.21 -32.99
C ILE A 230 -21.26 -13.66 -33.94
N GLN A 231 -20.64 -14.82 -33.69
CA GLN A 231 -19.61 -15.38 -34.58
C GLN A 231 -20.17 -15.71 -35.98
N GLN A 232 -21.47 -15.96 -36.10
CA GLN A 232 -22.16 -16.24 -37.36
C GLN A 232 -22.55 -14.96 -38.14
N MET A 233 -22.23 -13.79 -37.60
CA MET A 233 -22.64 -12.52 -38.18
C MET A 233 -21.79 -12.18 -39.41
N THR A 234 -22.48 -11.93 -40.52
CA THR A 234 -21.92 -11.56 -41.82
C THR A 234 -22.62 -10.32 -42.36
N VAL A 235 -22.07 -9.72 -43.42
CA VAL A 235 -22.70 -8.58 -44.11
C VAL A 235 -24.13 -8.93 -44.59
N ASP A 236 -24.33 -10.16 -45.07
CA ASP A 236 -25.61 -10.61 -45.66
C ASP A 236 -26.70 -10.82 -44.61
N ASN A 237 -26.35 -11.37 -43.45
CA ASN A 237 -27.32 -11.66 -42.38
C ASN A 237 -27.36 -10.59 -41.28
N PHE A 238 -26.56 -9.52 -41.37
CA PHE A 238 -26.48 -8.46 -40.36
C PHE A 238 -27.85 -7.86 -40.02
N HIS A 239 -28.71 -7.68 -41.01
CA HIS A 239 -30.05 -7.13 -40.78
C HIS A 239 -30.93 -8.06 -39.94
N ALA A 240 -30.79 -9.39 -40.10
CA ALA A 240 -31.50 -10.37 -39.30
C ALA A 240 -31.02 -10.36 -37.84
N PHE A 241 -29.70 -10.24 -37.61
CA PHE A 241 -29.13 -10.09 -36.26
C PHE A 241 -29.68 -8.89 -35.50
N TRP A 242 -29.97 -7.80 -36.20
CA TRP A 242 -30.55 -6.60 -35.61
C TRP A 242 -32.07 -6.70 -35.41
N LYS A 243 -32.80 -7.28 -36.39
CA LYS A 243 -34.25 -7.22 -36.44
C LYS A 243 -34.94 -8.36 -35.68
N ASP A 244 -34.38 -9.56 -35.73
CA ASP A 244 -34.93 -10.76 -35.12
C ASP A 244 -33.81 -11.75 -34.73
N PRO A 245 -32.98 -11.41 -33.73
CA PRO A 245 -31.85 -12.25 -33.33
C PRO A 245 -32.27 -13.60 -32.74
N LEU A 246 -33.49 -13.72 -32.25
CA LEU A 246 -34.02 -14.97 -31.67
C LEU A 246 -34.32 -16.03 -32.74
N SER A 247 -34.58 -15.61 -33.99
CA SER A 247 -34.76 -16.52 -35.12
C SER A 247 -33.46 -17.20 -35.57
N ILE A 248 -32.31 -16.67 -35.18
CA ILE A 248 -31.00 -17.16 -35.63
C ILE A 248 -30.62 -18.41 -34.85
N GLN A 249 -30.57 -19.54 -35.54
CA GLN A 249 -30.11 -20.78 -34.95
C GLN A 249 -28.60 -20.76 -34.72
N LYS A 250 -28.17 -21.34 -33.61
CA LYS A 250 -26.76 -21.43 -33.26
C LYS A 250 -26.09 -22.55 -34.06
N ASP A 251 -25.07 -22.22 -34.84
CA ASP A 251 -24.20 -23.24 -35.42
C ASP A 251 -23.31 -23.85 -34.33
N GLU A 252 -23.55 -25.12 -33.98
CA GLU A 252 -22.80 -25.86 -32.99
C GLU A 252 -21.37 -26.23 -33.45
N SER A 253 -21.08 -26.12 -34.75
CA SER A 253 -19.74 -26.34 -35.28
C SER A 253 -18.75 -25.24 -34.87
N LEU A 254 -19.25 -24.03 -34.60
CA LEU A 254 -18.47 -22.90 -34.10
C LEU A 254 -18.15 -23.08 -32.62
N LYS A 255 -16.92 -23.54 -32.36
CA LYS A 255 -16.37 -23.61 -31.01
C LYS A 255 -15.64 -22.32 -30.68
N VAL A 256 -16.18 -21.59 -29.71
CA VAL A 256 -15.50 -20.43 -29.10
C VAL A 256 -14.16 -20.88 -28.51
N LEU A 257 -13.09 -20.15 -28.84
CA LEU A 257 -11.81 -20.36 -28.19
C LEU A 257 -11.90 -19.90 -26.74
N VAL A 258 -11.88 -20.86 -25.81
CA VAL A 258 -11.85 -20.58 -24.38
C VAL A 258 -10.40 -20.61 -23.92
N ARG A 259 -9.87 -19.46 -23.47
CA ARG A 259 -8.60 -19.46 -22.74
C ARG A 259 -8.80 -20.12 -21.40
N LYS A 260 -8.16 -21.27 -21.19
CA LYS A 260 -7.98 -21.82 -19.85
C LYS A 260 -7.26 -20.75 -19.03
N LYS A 261 -7.90 -20.27 -17.96
CA LYS A 261 -7.33 -19.29 -17.04
C LYS A 261 -5.99 -19.88 -16.56
N LYS A 262 -4.85 -19.30 -16.98
CA LYS A 262 -3.56 -19.67 -16.41
C LYS A 262 -3.67 -19.33 -14.93
N PHE A 263 -3.57 -20.35 -14.08
CA PHE A 263 -3.63 -20.15 -12.65
C PHE A 263 -2.48 -19.21 -12.29
N THR A 264 -2.81 -18.05 -11.73
CA THR A 264 -1.80 -17.14 -11.19
C THR A 264 -1.05 -17.90 -10.13
N HIS A 265 0.27 -18.05 -10.28
CA HIS A 265 1.13 -18.59 -9.22
C HIS A 265 0.70 -17.97 -7.89
N LEU A 266 0.15 -18.80 -7.00
CA LEU A 266 -0.08 -18.38 -5.63
C LEU A 266 1.27 -17.92 -5.09
N LYS A 267 1.27 -16.82 -4.35
CA LYS A 267 2.49 -16.42 -3.66
C LYS A 267 2.74 -17.46 -2.56
N PRO A 268 4.00 -17.88 -2.35
CA PRO A 268 4.37 -18.68 -1.19
C PRO A 268 3.87 -17.97 0.08
N ASP A 269 3.22 -18.72 0.96
CA ASP A 269 2.64 -18.23 2.21
C ASP A 269 3.14 -18.99 3.45
N CYS A 270 4.12 -19.87 3.28
CA CYS A 270 4.73 -20.61 4.37
C CYS A 270 5.34 -19.69 5.44
N SER A 271 4.88 -19.84 6.68
CA SER A 271 5.40 -19.11 7.84
C SER A 271 6.43 -19.90 8.65
N TYR A 272 6.71 -21.14 8.27
CA TYR A 272 7.61 -22.00 9.05
C TYR A 272 9.07 -21.63 8.84
N PRO A 273 9.92 -21.72 9.89
CA PRO A 273 11.36 -21.61 9.74
C PRO A 273 11.90 -22.65 8.77
N LEU A 274 13.02 -22.35 8.10
CA LEU A 274 13.61 -23.22 7.06
C LEU A 274 13.82 -24.67 7.51
N VAL A 275 14.23 -24.89 8.75
CA VAL A 275 14.44 -26.24 9.31
C VAL A 275 13.13 -27.02 9.41
N VAL A 276 12.06 -26.36 9.84
CA VAL A 276 10.73 -26.96 9.99
C VAL A 276 10.11 -27.23 8.61
N ALA A 277 10.23 -26.28 7.70
CA ALA A 277 9.81 -26.41 6.30
C ALA A 277 10.53 -27.59 5.60
N SER A 278 11.85 -27.71 5.79
CA SER A 278 12.65 -28.80 5.21
C SER A 278 12.27 -30.16 5.78
N HIS A 279 11.94 -30.23 7.08
CA HIS A 279 11.48 -31.47 7.71
C HIS A 279 10.12 -31.91 7.16
N LEU A 280 9.20 -30.98 6.90
CA LEU A 280 7.92 -31.32 6.26
C LEU A 280 8.14 -31.81 4.83
N ALA A 281 8.98 -31.13 4.04
CA ALA A 281 9.30 -31.56 2.67
C ALA A 281 9.86 -33.00 2.64
N GLY A 282 10.83 -33.30 3.50
CA GLY A 282 11.40 -34.65 3.62
C GLY A 282 10.38 -35.70 4.09
N HIS A 283 9.46 -35.33 4.99
CA HIS A 283 8.37 -36.22 5.41
C HIS A 283 7.42 -36.56 4.25
N LEU A 284 7.11 -35.61 3.39
CA LEU A 284 6.26 -35.83 2.20
C LEU A 284 6.96 -36.72 1.16
N GLU A 285 8.25 -36.52 0.92
CA GLU A 285 9.04 -37.38 0.03
C GLU A 285 9.06 -38.82 0.54
N LEU A 286 9.28 -39.02 1.84
CA LEU A 286 9.28 -40.34 2.46
C LEU A 286 7.91 -41.02 2.35
N ALA A 287 6.83 -40.29 2.68
CA ALA A 287 5.47 -40.81 2.61
C ALA A 287 5.11 -41.22 1.17
N PHE A 288 5.46 -40.39 0.18
CA PHE A 288 5.27 -40.73 -1.22
C PHE A 288 6.12 -41.93 -1.66
N GLY A 289 7.38 -42.00 -1.23
CA GLY A 289 8.27 -43.12 -1.53
C GLY A 289 7.71 -44.46 -1.07
N LEU A 290 7.18 -44.52 0.17
CA LEU A 290 6.53 -45.72 0.70
C LEU A 290 5.31 -46.12 -0.14
N PHE A 291 4.41 -45.17 -0.42
CA PHE A 291 3.24 -45.39 -1.27
C PHE A 291 3.60 -45.85 -2.68
N TYR A 292 4.67 -45.31 -3.26
CA TYR A 292 5.14 -45.66 -4.60
C TYR A 292 5.55 -47.13 -4.69
N TYR A 293 6.36 -47.62 -3.73
CA TYR A 293 6.78 -49.03 -3.69
C TYR A 293 5.64 -49.98 -3.30
N GLU A 294 4.69 -49.55 -2.47
CA GLU A 294 3.46 -50.32 -2.22
C GLU A 294 2.61 -50.47 -3.49
N THR A 295 2.55 -49.42 -4.31
CA THR A 295 1.71 -49.40 -5.52
C THR A 295 2.33 -50.15 -6.69
N LEU A 296 3.65 -50.07 -6.89
CA LEU A 296 4.33 -50.62 -8.07
C LEU A 296 5.20 -51.85 -7.77
N GLY A 297 5.37 -52.23 -6.50
CA GLY A 297 6.23 -53.33 -6.07
C GLY A 297 7.70 -52.95 -5.91
N PRO A 298 8.57 -53.92 -5.57
CA PRO A 298 9.96 -53.66 -5.13
C PRO A 298 10.94 -53.30 -6.25
N GLU A 299 10.63 -53.58 -7.53
CA GLU A 299 11.50 -53.29 -8.68
C GLU A 299 10.82 -52.44 -9.77
N PRO A 300 10.41 -51.20 -9.46
CA PRO A 300 9.85 -50.29 -10.45
C PRO A 300 10.95 -49.76 -11.39
N LYS A 301 10.58 -49.53 -12.66
CA LYS A 301 11.52 -49.07 -13.71
C LYS A 301 12.06 -47.65 -13.47
N PHE A 302 11.35 -46.84 -12.70
CA PHE A 302 11.65 -45.44 -12.42
C PHE A 302 11.70 -45.22 -10.90
N LEU A 303 12.37 -44.16 -10.44
CA LEU A 303 12.48 -43.82 -9.03
C LEU A 303 11.26 -43.01 -8.57
N PRO A 304 10.88 -43.05 -7.27
CA PRO A 304 9.81 -42.21 -6.74
C PRO A 304 10.05 -40.71 -7.02
N SER A 305 11.31 -40.26 -6.94
CA SER A 305 11.72 -38.88 -7.18
C SER A 305 11.45 -38.38 -8.61
N ASP A 306 11.30 -39.29 -9.58
CA ASP A 306 10.97 -38.93 -10.97
C ASP A 306 9.52 -38.42 -11.09
N PHE A 307 8.65 -38.79 -10.14
CA PHE A 307 7.24 -38.40 -10.10
C PHE A 307 6.95 -37.36 -9.03
N PHE A 308 7.59 -37.49 -7.86
CA PHE A 308 7.45 -36.58 -6.74
C PHE A 308 8.76 -36.51 -5.98
N GLY A 309 9.46 -35.38 -6.12
CA GLY A 309 10.71 -35.11 -5.42
C GLY A 309 10.68 -33.75 -4.72
N THR A 310 11.87 -33.22 -4.46
CA THR A 310 12.04 -32.00 -3.65
C THR A 310 11.33 -30.79 -4.22
N ALA A 311 11.27 -30.63 -5.55
CA ALA A 311 10.55 -29.52 -6.15
C ALA A 311 9.05 -29.54 -5.80
N GLN A 312 8.40 -30.70 -5.90
CA GLN A 312 6.97 -30.85 -5.57
C GLN A 312 6.73 -30.76 -4.06
N ALA A 313 7.60 -31.39 -3.26
CA ALA A 313 7.52 -31.33 -1.80
C ALA A 313 7.67 -29.90 -1.27
N THR A 314 8.69 -29.16 -1.75
CA THR A 314 8.87 -27.74 -1.42
C THR A 314 7.70 -26.90 -1.90
N ALA A 315 7.15 -27.16 -3.09
CA ALA A 315 5.99 -26.41 -3.58
C ALA A 315 4.76 -26.59 -2.67
N ILE A 316 4.52 -27.78 -2.12
CA ILE A 316 3.46 -28.01 -1.12
C ILE A 316 3.77 -27.22 0.15
N VAL A 317 5.00 -27.29 0.65
CA VAL A 317 5.43 -26.59 1.87
C VAL A 317 5.29 -25.08 1.72
N ASP A 318 5.64 -24.52 0.56
CA ASP A 318 5.51 -23.09 0.26
C ASP A 318 4.07 -22.58 0.38
N HIS A 319 3.08 -23.46 0.25
CA HIS A 319 1.65 -23.14 0.30
C HIS A 319 0.95 -23.73 1.54
N ILE A 320 1.71 -24.17 2.55
CA ILE A 320 1.19 -24.98 3.65
C ILE A 320 0.13 -24.27 4.48
N ASN A 321 0.22 -22.95 4.63
CA ASN A 321 -0.72 -22.18 5.43
C ASN A 321 -2.09 -22.10 4.76
N THR A 322 -2.14 -21.90 3.44
CA THR A 322 -3.38 -21.98 2.65
C THR A 322 -3.88 -23.42 2.56
N ILE A 323 -3.00 -24.42 2.45
CA ILE A 323 -3.38 -25.83 2.39
C ILE A 323 -4.07 -26.28 3.68
N ASN A 324 -3.60 -25.82 4.84
CA ASN A 324 -4.12 -26.17 6.16
C ASN A 324 -5.06 -25.09 6.75
N GLN A 325 -5.71 -24.30 5.90
CA GLN A 325 -6.59 -23.24 6.36
C GLN A 325 -7.78 -23.82 7.14
N HIS A 326 -8.01 -23.33 8.36
CA HIS A 326 -9.07 -23.81 9.27
C HIS A 326 -8.92 -25.28 9.75
N GLY A 327 -7.75 -25.89 9.61
CA GLY A 327 -7.49 -27.26 10.08
C GLY A 327 -8.04 -28.37 9.18
N GLU A 328 -8.60 -28.00 8.03
CA GLU A 328 -8.94 -28.94 6.95
C GLU A 328 -7.86 -28.88 5.86
N ILE A 329 -7.43 -30.04 5.39
CA ILE A 329 -6.42 -30.13 4.33
C ILE A 329 -7.08 -29.99 2.96
N ASN A 330 -6.74 -28.93 2.25
CA ASN A 330 -7.24 -28.67 0.90
C ASN A 330 -6.54 -29.54 -0.14
N THR A 331 -7.08 -30.73 -0.40
CA THR A 331 -6.55 -31.70 -1.36
C THR A 331 -6.54 -31.18 -2.81
N LYS A 332 -7.50 -30.34 -3.20
CA LYS A 332 -7.53 -29.72 -4.53
C LYS A 332 -6.34 -28.80 -4.76
N LEU A 333 -5.91 -28.09 -3.71
CA LEU A 333 -4.73 -27.24 -3.79
C LEU A 333 -3.45 -28.06 -3.85
N ILE A 334 -3.35 -29.16 -3.10
CA ILE A 334 -2.22 -30.10 -3.19
C ILE A 334 -2.10 -30.64 -4.62
N GLU A 335 -3.18 -31.18 -5.17
CA GLU A 335 -3.24 -31.69 -6.55
C GLU A 335 -2.74 -30.64 -7.55
N HIS A 336 -3.19 -29.39 -7.38
CA HIS A 336 -2.80 -28.31 -8.27
C HIS A 336 -1.31 -27.95 -8.17
N VAL A 337 -0.79 -27.83 -6.94
CA VAL A 337 0.59 -27.42 -6.65
C VAL A 337 1.61 -28.42 -7.20
N ILE A 338 1.27 -29.72 -7.17
CA ILE A 338 2.15 -30.79 -7.70
C ILE A 338 1.99 -31.01 -9.21
N GLY A 339 1.09 -30.28 -9.88
CA GLY A 339 0.87 -30.38 -11.32
C GLY A 339 -0.12 -31.47 -11.75
N GLY A 340 -0.96 -31.95 -10.82
CA GLY A 340 -1.97 -32.99 -11.05
C GLY A 340 -1.60 -34.31 -10.38
N GLN A 341 -2.63 -35.13 -10.16
CA GLN A 341 -2.46 -36.46 -9.60
C GLN A 341 -1.88 -37.43 -10.65
N MET A 342 -0.73 -38.05 -10.34
CA MET A 342 -0.07 -39.03 -11.21
C MET A 342 -0.51 -40.47 -10.90
N PHE A 343 -0.73 -40.76 -9.61
CA PHE A 343 -1.19 -42.07 -9.12
C PHE A 343 -2.52 -41.94 -8.37
N SER A 344 -3.44 -42.87 -8.58
CA SER A 344 -4.69 -42.92 -7.82
C SER A 344 -4.41 -43.01 -6.31
N GLY A 345 -5.09 -42.20 -5.49
CA GLY A 345 -4.84 -42.06 -4.05
C GLY A 345 -3.63 -41.21 -3.61
N GLN A 346 -2.77 -40.74 -4.53
CA GLN A 346 -1.58 -39.94 -4.18
C GLN A 346 -1.92 -38.65 -3.40
N VAL A 347 -2.90 -37.89 -3.86
CA VAL A 347 -3.24 -36.58 -3.25
C VAL A 347 -3.81 -36.78 -1.84
N ASP A 348 -4.65 -37.79 -1.65
CA ASP A 348 -5.23 -38.13 -0.34
C ASP A 348 -4.16 -38.65 0.63
N LEU A 349 -3.17 -39.41 0.14
CA LEU A 349 -2.00 -39.82 0.91
C LEU A 349 -1.20 -38.60 1.37
N LEU A 350 -0.84 -37.68 0.46
CA LEU A 350 -0.09 -36.47 0.80
C LEU A 350 -0.86 -35.61 1.81
N GLY A 351 -2.18 -35.48 1.65
CA GLY A 351 -3.02 -34.77 2.61
C GLY A 351 -3.02 -35.41 4.00
N ARG A 352 -3.05 -36.74 4.07
CA ARG A 352 -2.91 -37.48 5.34
C ARG A 352 -1.53 -37.30 5.95
N ALA A 353 -0.46 -37.40 5.16
CA ALA A 353 0.92 -37.22 5.63
C ALA A 353 1.13 -35.82 6.24
N ILE A 354 0.58 -34.76 5.61
CA ILE A 354 0.60 -33.40 6.20
C ILE A 354 -0.09 -33.39 7.57
N LYS A 355 -1.28 -33.99 7.66
CA LYS A 355 -2.05 -34.03 8.90
C LYS A 355 -1.33 -34.81 10.00
N GLU A 356 -0.74 -35.95 9.67
CA GLU A 356 0.07 -36.76 10.57
C GLU A 356 1.31 -36.01 11.04
N TRP A 357 2.00 -35.29 10.14
CA TRP A 357 3.16 -34.47 10.50
C TRP A 357 2.80 -33.32 11.44
N LEU A 358 1.68 -32.62 11.19
CA LEU A 358 1.16 -31.56 12.07
C LEU A 358 0.81 -32.09 13.47
N GLN A 359 0.42 -33.35 13.58
CA GLN A 359 0.13 -34.02 14.85
C GLN A 359 1.36 -34.72 15.45
N GLY A 360 2.46 -34.82 14.69
CA GLY A 360 3.66 -35.56 15.06
C GLY A 360 4.51 -34.85 16.12
N GLU A 361 5.35 -35.64 16.80
CA GLU A 361 6.20 -35.16 17.90
C GLU A 361 7.12 -34.01 17.49
N PHE A 362 7.67 -34.05 16.27
CA PHE A 362 8.56 -33.01 15.77
C PHE A 362 7.88 -31.64 15.75
N PHE A 363 6.72 -31.52 15.11
CA PHE A 363 6.00 -30.25 15.00
C PHE A 363 5.43 -29.81 16.35
N GLN A 364 4.92 -30.74 17.15
CA GLN A 364 4.43 -30.44 18.49
C GLN A 364 5.54 -29.94 19.42
N ASN A 365 6.76 -30.48 19.32
CA ASN A 365 7.92 -29.97 20.04
C ASN A 365 8.36 -28.60 19.53
N HIS A 366 8.29 -28.35 18.22
CA HIS A 366 8.54 -27.02 17.66
C HIS A 366 7.57 -25.98 18.26
N LEU A 367 6.27 -26.27 18.29
CA LEU A 367 5.26 -25.39 18.91
C LEU A 367 5.52 -25.15 20.40
N LYS A 368 5.91 -26.19 21.15
CA LYS A 368 6.27 -26.06 22.57
C LYS A 368 7.51 -25.18 22.76
N ASN A 369 8.54 -25.37 21.94
CA ASN A 369 9.78 -24.59 22.01
C ASN A 369 9.53 -23.12 21.65
N GLU A 370 8.72 -22.85 20.63
CA GLU A 370 8.34 -21.51 20.23
C GLU A 370 7.52 -20.82 21.33
N ALA A 371 6.53 -21.50 21.91
CA ALA A 371 5.77 -20.98 23.04
C ALA A 371 6.63 -20.72 24.28
N ALA A 372 7.59 -21.61 24.57
CA ALA A 372 8.54 -21.43 25.68
C ALA A 372 9.47 -20.23 25.43
N HIS A 373 9.96 -20.07 24.21
CA HIS A 373 10.79 -18.92 23.83
C HIS A 373 10.01 -17.61 23.94
N LEU A 374 8.77 -17.56 23.44
CA LEU A 374 7.92 -16.37 23.56
C LEU A 374 7.67 -15.98 25.02
N ARG A 375 7.39 -16.96 25.90
CA ARG A 375 7.26 -16.73 27.34
C ARG A 375 8.54 -16.21 27.97
N PHE A 376 9.69 -16.79 27.61
CA PHE A 376 10.99 -16.33 28.09
C PHE A 376 11.24 -14.86 27.70
N VAL A 377 11.00 -14.50 26.45
CA VAL A 377 11.14 -13.12 25.96
C VAL A 377 10.19 -12.17 26.69
N GLU A 378 8.92 -12.58 26.89
CA GLU A 378 7.94 -11.79 27.63
C GLU A 378 8.37 -11.57 29.09
N ASP A 379 8.85 -12.60 29.77
CA ASP A 379 9.38 -12.53 31.13
C ASP A 379 10.61 -11.61 31.21
N GLU A 380 11.53 -11.69 30.25
CA GLU A 380 12.72 -10.85 30.19
C GLU A 380 12.38 -9.37 29.97
N VAL A 381 11.43 -9.08 29.07
CA VAL A 381 10.90 -7.72 28.86
C VAL A 381 10.27 -7.18 30.14
N ASN A 382 9.45 -7.99 30.82
CA ASN A 382 8.82 -7.62 32.09
C ASN A 382 9.85 -7.36 33.20
N GLN A 383 10.93 -8.15 33.28
CA GLN A 383 12.01 -7.93 34.23
C GLN A 383 12.76 -6.62 33.96
N LEU A 384 13.10 -6.34 32.70
CA LEU A 384 13.78 -5.10 32.31
C LEU A 384 12.92 -3.87 32.60
N GLN A 385 11.60 -3.95 32.38
CA GLN A 385 10.67 -2.88 32.75
C GLN A 385 10.67 -2.61 34.25
N LYS A 386 10.59 -3.66 35.10
CA LYS A 386 10.66 -3.53 36.56
C LYS A 386 11.99 -2.92 37.02
N GLN A 387 13.12 -3.36 36.45
CA GLN A 387 14.43 -2.79 36.77
C GLN A 387 14.52 -1.31 36.41
N ARG A 388 13.95 -0.92 35.25
CA ARG A 388 13.89 0.49 34.83
C ARG A 388 13.05 1.34 35.78
N GLU A 389 11.89 0.84 36.21
CA GLU A 389 11.04 1.54 37.18
C GLU A 389 11.74 1.73 38.52
N GLU A 390 12.43 0.70 39.03
CA GLU A 390 13.18 0.76 40.28
C GLU A 390 14.34 1.76 40.18
N TYR A 391 15.08 1.73 39.07
CA TYR A 391 16.14 2.72 38.79
C TYR A 391 15.60 4.15 38.79
N LEU A 392 14.46 4.40 38.12
CA LEU A 392 13.84 5.73 38.09
C LEU A 392 13.38 6.19 39.47
N ARG A 393 12.85 5.28 40.29
CA ARG A 393 12.47 5.58 41.70
C ARG A 393 13.70 5.95 42.53
N GLN A 394 14.76 5.16 42.46
CA GLN A 394 15.99 5.41 43.21
C GLN A 394 16.64 6.73 42.76
N HIS A 395 16.74 6.96 41.45
CA HIS A 395 17.26 8.20 40.90
C HIS A 395 16.44 9.43 41.37
N ALA A 396 15.11 9.33 41.45
CA ALA A 396 14.29 10.41 41.97
C ALA A 396 14.54 10.70 43.46
N ILE A 397 14.80 9.67 44.28
CA ILE A 397 15.20 9.82 45.69
C ILE A 397 16.57 10.50 45.78
N ASP A 398 17.56 10.01 45.04
CA ASP A 398 18.93 10.55 45.05
C ASP A 398 18.96 12.02 44.60
N VAL A 399 18.19 12.39 43.58
CA VAL A 399 18.05 13.78 43.13
C VAL A 399 17.44 14.67 44.23
N LYS A 400 16.41 14.18 44.95
CA LYS A 400 15.81 14.91 46.09
C LYS A 400 16.81 15.06 47.25
N GLU A 401 17.58 14.03 47.56
CA GLU A 401 18.63 14.10 48.58
C GLU A 401 19.76 15.07 48.22
N GLN A 402 20.21 15.04 46.97
CA GLN A 402 21.21 15.99 46.48
C GLN A 402 20.69 17.43 46.53
N ALA A 403 19.42 17.66 46.15
CA ALA A 403 18.80 18.97 46.23
C ALA A 403 18.68 19.48 47.68
N THR A 404 18.31 18.61 48.63
CA THR A 404 18.23 18.97 50.05
C THR A 404 19.60 19.23 50.67
N LYS A 405 20.63 18.41 50.35
CA LYS A 405 22.02 18.67 50.75
C LYS A 405 22.51 20.02 50.21
N ARG A 406 22.31 20.31 48.92
CA ARG A 406 22.66 21.61 48.31
C ARG A 406 21.97 22.78 49.01
N ARG A 407 20.66 22.68 49.32
CA ARG A 407 19.93 23.70 50.07
C ARG A 407 20.52 23.95 51.47
N LYS A 408 20.87 22.90 52.21
CA LYS A 408 21.53 23.02 53.53
C LYS A 408 22.90 23.70 53.43
N THR A 409 23.72 23.34 52.45
CA THR A 409 25.05 23.96 52.25
C THR A 409 24.93 25.44 51.91
N ILE A 410 24.01 25.81 51.01
CA ILE A 410 23.75 27.21 50.65
C ILE A 410 23.26 28.00 51.87
N ALA A 411 22.35 27.44 52.68
CA ALA A 411 21.87 28.08 53.90
C ALA A 411 23.00 28.29 54.93
N ALA A 412 23.87 27.29 55.12
CA ALA A 412 25.01 27.38 56.03
C ALA A 412 26.05 28.43 55.55
N GLN A 413 26.30 28.51 54.24
CA GLN A 413 27.18 29.54 53.67
C GLN A 413 26.61 30.94 53.89
N LYS A 414 25.31 31.14 53.63
CA LYS A 414 24.63 32.43 53.89
C LYS A 414 24.69 32.83 55.38
N ALA A 415 24.47 31.89 56.29
CA ALA A 415 24.58 32.15 57.73
C ALA A 415 26.00 32.53 58.15
N LYS A 416 27.03 31.85 57.60
CA LYS A 416 28.44 32.20 57.86
C LYS A 416 28.81 33.59 57.32
N MET A 417 28.34 33.95 56.12
CA MET A 417 28.58 35.30 55.58
C MET A 417 27.93 36.37 56.45
N LYS A 418 26.66 36.17 56.85
CA LYS A 418 25.96 37.12 57.74
C LYS A 418 26.66 37.29 59.09
N ASN A 419 27.21 36.22 59.66
CA ASN A 419 27.99 36.29 60.90
C ASN A 419 29.33 37.03 60.71
N ARG A 420 30.00 36.85 59.57
CA ARG A 420 31.23 37.60 59.24
C ARG A 420 30.94 39.09 59.07
N GLU A 421 29.90 39.44 58.32
CA GLU A 421 29.46 40.84 58.14
C GLU A 421 29.13 41.49 59.49
N ALA A 422 28.46 40.76 60.39
CA ALA A 422 28.17 41.25 61.74
C ALA A 422 29.44 41.45 62.59
N GLN A 423 30.41 40.52 62.52
CA GLN A 423 31.68 40.65 63.24
C GLN A 423 32.54 41.80 62.70
N GLU A 424 32.61 41.96 61.38
CA GLU A 424 33.32 43.07 60.74
C GLU A 424 32.69 44.42 61.13
N GLY A 425 31.36 44.50 61.17
CA GLY A 425 30.65 45.69 61.67
C GLY A 425 30.94 46.02 63.13
N ILE A 426 31.06 45.00 64.00
CA ILE A 426 31.44 45.20 65.42
C ILE A 426 32.90 45.68 65.52
N MET A 427 33.82 45.05 64.79
CA MET A 427 35.24 45.43 64.80
C MET A 427 35.49 46.83 64.25
N ALA A 428 34.77 47.24 63.20
CA ALA A 428 34.86 48.58 62.63
C ALA A 428 34.44 49.65 63.66
N ASN A 429 33.32 49.42 64.37
CA ASN A 429 32.85 50.30 65.43
C ASN A 429 33.84 50.40 66.61
N ASP A 430 34.42 49.28 67.02
CA ASP A 430 35.42 49.26 68.10
C ASP A 430 36.73 49.95 67.71
N ALA A 431 37.17 49.79 66.45
CA ALA A 431 38.34 50.50 65.93
C ALA A 431 38.12 52.02 65.91
N GLU A 432 36.94 52.48 65.48
CA GLU A 432 36.59 53.90 65.50
C GLU A 432 36.59 54.45 66.94
N ARG A 433 36.04 53.70 67.89
CA ARG A 433 36.04 54.07 69.31
C ARG A 433 37.45 54.17 69.90
N LYS A 434 38.34 53.23 69.57
CA LYS A 434 39.74 53.25 70.00
C LYS A 434 40.52 54.42 69.39
N ALA A 435 40.32 54.72 68.10
CA ALA A 435 40.95 55.85 67.44
C ALA A 435 40.59 57.18 68.12
N ARG A 436 39.31 57.38 68.47
CA ARG A 436 38.85 58.56 69.25
C ARG A 436 39.52 58.64 70.62
N SER A 437 39.74 57.51 71.30
CA SER A 437 40.42 57.48 72.60
C SER A 437 41.90 57.85 72.49
N VAL A 438 42.64 57.29 71.53
CA VAL A 438 44.07 57.54 71.36
C VAL A 438 44.35 59.01 71.00
N ALA A 439 43.51 59.61 70.16
CA ALA A 439 43.59 61.03 69.85
C ALA A 439 43.47 61.91 71.12
N ARG A 440 42.59 61.52 72.05
CA ARG A 440 42.41 62.21 73.33
C ARG A 440 43.61 62.06 74.26
N THR A 441 44.23 60.89 74.31
CA THR A 441 45.39 60.63 75.18
C THR A 441 46.67 61.31 74.68
N LYS A 442 46.91 61.34 73.36
CA LYS A 442 48.05 62.08 72.77
C LYS A 442 48.01 63.57 73.12
N ALA A 443 46.82 64.19 73.05
CA ALA A 443 46.62 65.58 73.43
C ALA A 443 46.96 65.84 74.92
N SER A 444 46.72 64.86 75.80
CA SER A 444 47.03 64.98 77.23
C SER A 444 48.54 64.82 77.54
N ASN A 445 49.23 63.87 76.89
CA ASN A 445 50.63 63.56 77.19
C ASN A 445 51.60 64.64 76.69
N GLN A 446 51.31 65.29 75.56
CA GLN A 446 52.09 66.44 75.11
C GLN A 446 52.08 67.58 76.14
N LYS A 447 50.97 67.74 76.86
CA LYS A 447 50.81 68.76 77.89
C LYS A 447 51.59 68.45 79.19
N GLN A 448 51.83 67.17 79.50
CA GLN A 448 52.58 66.76 80.70
C GLN A 448 54.10 66.70 80.50
N ALA A 449 54.58 66.45 79.27
CA ALA A 449 56.01 66.36 78.99
C ALA A 449 56.74 67.71 79.17
N SER A 450 56.08 68.83 78.87
CA SER A 450 56.68 70.18 79.03
C SER A 450 57.02 70.54 80.48
N ASP A 451 56.32 69.95 81.47
CA ASP A 451 56.37 70.41 82.86
C ASP A 451 57.37 69.63 83.74
N SER A 452 57.93 68.53 83.23
CA SER A 452 58.67 67.53 84.05
C SER A 452 60.19 67.72 84.10
N GLN A 453 60.81 68.32 83.07
CA GLN A 453 62.27 68.51 82.98
C GLN A 453 62.90 69.28 84.17
N PRO A 454 62.33 70.39 84.68
CA PRO A 454 62.98 71.16 85.76
C PRO A 454 62.95 70.46 87.14
N LYS A 455 62.11 69.43 87.34
CA LYS A 455 62.01 68.71 88.63
C LYS A 455 63.12 67.68 88.84
N ALA A 456 63.73 67.15 87.79
CA ALA A 456 64.72 66.07 87.89
C ALA A 456 66.11 66.57 88.36
N GLU A 457 66.57 67.73 87.88
CA GLU A 457 67.87 68.30 88.27
C GLU A 457 67.97 68.63 89.77
N ARG A 458 66.86 69.04 90.39
CA ARG A 458 66.82 69.33 91.83
C ARG A 458 67.08 68.11 92.71
N ARG A 459 66.70 66.89 92.28
CA ARG A 459 66.88 65.66 93.09
C ARG A 459 68.34 65.19 93.10
N TRP A 460 69.08 65.36 92.00
CA TRP A 460 70.48 64.92 91.90
C TRP A 460 71.42 65.67 92.87
N LYS A 461 71.21 66.98 93.04
CA LYS A 461 72.01 67.79 93.99
C LYS A 461 71.86 67.34 95.45
N ILE A 462 70.70 66.81 95.83
CA ILE A 462 70.41 66.38 97.21
C ILE A 462 71.10 65.04 97.52
N ALA A 463 71.25 64.16 96.54
CA ALA A 463 71.88 62.85 96.74
C ALA A 463 73.40 62.93 96.93
N ALA A 464 74.08 63.83 96.20
CA ALA A 464 75.53 64.01 96.29
C ALA A 464 75.99 64.44 97.70
N ASN A 465 75.25 65.34 98.35
CA ASN A 465 75.59 65.83 99.69
C ASN A 465 75.44 64.77 100.79
N LYS A 466 74.57 63.77 100.60
CA LYS A 466 74.38 62.67 101.57
C LYS A 466 75.55 61.68 101.58
N ALA A 467 76.19 61.45 100.43
CA ALA A 467 77.31 60.52 100.31
C ALA A 467 78.56 61.00 101.08
N THR A 468 78.86 62.30 101.00
CA THR A 468 80.03 62.91 101.66
C THR A 468 79.95 62.85 103.19
N ALA A 469 78.75 62.94 103.74
CA ALA A 469 78.53 62.91 105.20
C ALA A 469 78.77 61.52 105.82
N GLN A 470 78.63 60.45 105.02
CA GLN A 470 78.71 59.06 105.49
C GLN A 470 80.15 58.53 105.50
N GLU A 471 81.02 59.06 104.63
CA GLU A 471 82.45 58.72 104.58
C GLU A 471 83.21 59.21 105.83
N ASN A 472 82.88 60.41 106.32
CA ASN A 472 83.54 61.00 107.51
C ASN A 472 83.22 60.25 108.82
N ARG A 473 82.09 59.53 108.88
CA ARG A 473 81.71 58.72 110.06
C ARG A 473 82.51 57.42 110.17
N SER A 474 83.02 56.91 109.06
CA SER A 474 83.58 55.55 108.97
C SER A 474 85.08 55.47 109.32
N LYS A 475 85.80 56.60 109.29
CA LYS A 475 87.26 56.65 109.50
C LYS A 475 87.70 56.76 110.97
N ARG A 476 86.79 56.86 111.95
CA ARG A 476 87.13 57.13 113.36
C ARG A 476 87.19 55.91 114.29
N GLU A 477 86.80 54.71 113.87
CA GLU A 477 86.61 53.57 114.79
C GLU A 477 87.61 52.40 114.67
N ALA A 478 88.67 52.48 113.84
CA ALA A 478 89.66 51.40 113.76
C ALA A 478 91.10 51.91 113.58
N GLY A 479 91.77 52.18 114.71
CA GLY A 479 93.21 52.44 114.81
C GLY A 479 93.62 52.82 116.23
N PHE A 480 94.11 51.85 117.00
CA PHE A 480 95.27 52.08 117.88
C PHE A 480 96.44 52.33 116.92
N LEU A 481 97.28 53.28 117.28
CA LEU A 481 98.60 53.57 116.70
C LEU A 481 99.44 52.28 116.57
N PRO A 482 100.45 52.31 115.68
CA PRO A 482 101.75 52.80 116.15
C PRO A 482 102.01 54.27 115.82
#